data_AF-A0A528HDM6-F1
#
_entry.id   AF-A0A528HDM6-F1
#
_cell.length_a   1.000
_cell.length_b   1.000
_cell.length_c   1.000
_cell.angle_alpha   90.00
_cell.angle_beta   90.00
_cell.angle_gamma   90.00
#
_symmetry.space_group_name_H-M   'P 1'
#
loop_
_entity.id
_entity.type
_entity.pdbx_description
1 polymer ?
#
loop_
_entity_poly.entity_id
_entity_poly.type
_entity_poly.pdbx_seq_one_letter_code
_entity_poly.pdbx_strand_id
1 'polypeptide(L)'
;RIDRLNPAINAVIRHMRQEAEDTLAAGQAGPFAGVPFLIKDISLAYAGVPTSAGSPLLADIPEPVDSELMARYRRAGLVTLGKTNTCEFGTLGTTEPILFGPCRNPWDLQRSSGGSSGGSAAAVAARMVPVAHANDGAGSIRIPASCCGLFGLKPSKGRISYAPKFGEGSVGAIGAEHC
;
A
#
# COMPACT_ATOMS: atom_id res chain seq x y z
N ARG A 1 4.69 6.53 15.68
CA ARG A 1 5.35 5.21 15.48
C ARG A 1 6.09 5.15 14.15
N ILE A 2 5.45 5.51 13.03
CA ILE A 2 6.07 5.62 11.71
C ILE A 2 7.40 6.39 11.79
N ASP A 3 7.39 7.64 12.26
CA ASP A 3 8.59 8.49 12.31
C ASP A 3 9.79 7.87 13.05
N ARG A 4 9.52 7.02 14.05
CA ARG A 4 10.56 6.34 14.84
C ARG A 4 11.11 5.08 14.15
N LEU A 5 10.24 4.31 13.49
CA LEU A 5 10.58 2.96 13.01
C LEU A 5 10.91 2.94 11.51
N ASN A 6 10.33 3.85 10.73
CA ASN A 6 10.46 3.88 9.28
C ASN A 6 11.89 4.13 8.78
N PRO A 7 12.74 4.96 9.45
CA PRO A 7 14.13 5.12 9.00
C PRO A 7 14.93 3.81 8.91
N ALA A 8 14.62 2.83 9.76
CA ALA A 8 15.28 1.53 9.75
C ALA A 8 14.60 0.48 8.85
N ILE A 9 13.30 0.61 8.61
CA ILE A 9 12.50 -0.41 7.91
C ILE A 9 12.23 -0.02 6.45
N ASN A 10 12.09 1.28 6.17
CA ASN A 10 11.77 1.84 4.86
C ASN A 10 10.46 1.28 4.26
N ALA A 11 9.42 1.20 5.10
CA ALA A 11 8.10 0.71 4.73
C ALA A 11 7.22 1.79 4.09
N VAL A 12 7.32 3.05 4.55
CA VAL A 12 6.53 4.20 4.09
C VAL A 12 7.43 5.11 3.27
N ILE A 13 7.08 5.34 2.00
CA ILE A 13 7.88 6.12 1.04
C ILE A 13 7.31 7.51 0.76
N ARG A 14 6.01 7.70 1.06
CA ARG A 14 5.34 8.99 0.94
C ARG A 14 4.48 9.21 2.17
N HIS A 15 4.80 10.25 2.94
CA HIS A 15 4.01 10.65 4.10
C HIS A 15 2.89 11.61 3.66
N MET A 16 1.68 11.38 4.15
CA MET A 16 0.48 12.16 3.81
C MET A 16 -0.19 12.69 5.09
N ARG A 17 0.62 13.36 5.93
CA ARG A 17 0.19 13.82 7.26
C ARG A 17 -0.91 14.88 7.16
N GLN A 18 -0.78 15.83 6.23
CA GLN A 18 -1.79 16.87 6.05
C GLN A 18 -3.13 16.25 5.60
N GLU A 19 -3.11 15.35 4.63
CA GLU A 19 -4.31 14.68 4.13
C GLU A 19 -5.00 13.84 5.22
N ALA A 20 -4.21 13.21 6.09
CA ALA A 20 -4.71 12.49 7.25
C ALA A 20 -5.37 13.43 8.28
N GLU A 21 -4.75 14.58 8.57
CA GLU A 21 -5.29 15.59 9.47
C GLU A 21 -6.58 16.20 8.92
N ASP A 22 -6.63 16.50 7.62
CA ASP A 22 -7.83 16.99 6.93
C ASP A 22 -8.97 15.96 7.01
N THR A 23 -8.65 14.67 6.84
CA THR A 23 -9.65 13.58 6.96
C THR A 23 -10.21 13.48 8.38
N LEU A 24 -9.37 13.64 9.40
CA LEU A 24 -9.80 13.67 10.79
C LEU A 24 -10.65 14.90 11.11
N ALA A 25 -10.22 16.08 10.64
CA ALA A 25 -10.94 17.35 10.85
C ALA A 25 -12.30 17.37 10.17
N ALA A 26 -12.42 16.74 8.99
CA ALA A 26 -13.69 16.60 8.28
C ALA A 26 -14.70 15.69 9.01
N GLY A 27 -14.26 14.89 10.00
CA GLY A 27 -15.15 14.06 10.81
C GLY A 27 -15.86 12.96 10.01
N GLN A 28 -15.16 12.36 9.04
CA GLN A 28 -15.74 11.36 8.14
C GLN A 28 -16.29 10.16 8.93
N ALA A 29 -17.60 9.94 8.85
CA ALA A 29 -18.25 8.77 9.44
C ALA A 29 -17.99 7.49 8.61
N GLY A 30 -18.10 6.34 9.27
CA GLY A 30 -17.98 5.03 8.62
C GLY A 30 -17.55 3.93 9.59
N PRO A 31 -17.60 2.65 9.17
CA PRO A 31 -17.23 1.51 10.02
C PRO A 31 -15.78 1.51 10.49
N PHE A 32 -14.89 2.27 9.84
CA PHE A 32 -13.47 2.40 10.17
C PHE A 32 -13.06 3.85 10.46
N ALA A 33 -14.01 4.70 10.88
CA ALA A 33 -13.74 6.09 11.22
C ALA A 33 -12.56 6.21 12.20
N GLY A 34 -11.54 7.00 11.81
CA GLY A 34 -10.36 7.27 12.63
C GLY A 34 -9.30 6.16 12.63
N VAL A 35 -9.51 5.05 11.92
CA VAL A 35 -8.52 3.97 11.82
C VAL A 35 -7.37 4.41 10.90
N PRO A 36 -6.12 4.45 11.39
CA PRO A 36 -4.97 4.80 10.57
C PRO A 36 -4.67 3.70 9.55
N PHE A 37 -4.38 4.11 8.33
CA PHE A 37 -4.28 3.23 7.18
C PHE A 37 -3.10 3.61 6.29
N LEU A 38 -2.54 2.65 5.56
CA LEU A 38 -1.53 2.89 4.55
C LEU A 38 -1.94 2.23 3.24
N ILE A 39 -1.57 2.84 2.12
CA ILE A 39 -1.86 2.30 0.79
C ILE A 39 -0.58 1.90 0.06
N LYS A 40 -0.55 0.71 -0.54
CA LYS A 40 0.55 0.32 -1.42
C LYS A 40 0.74 1.31 -2.56
N ASP A 41 1.99 1.66 -2.87
CA ASP A 41 2.34 2.57 -3.95
C ASP A 41 2.27 1.92 -5.34
N ILE A 42 1.20 1.16 -5.63
CA ILE A 42 0.93 0.59 -6.96
C ILE A 42 -0.57 0.33 -7.11
N SER A 43 -1.11 0.54 -8.31
CA SER A 43 -2.49 0.23 -8.75
C SER A 43 -3.62 1.02 -8.08
N LEU A 44 -3.50 1.41 -6.81
CA LEU A 44 -4.49 2.24 -6.11
C LEU A 44 -4.21 3.74 -6.27
N ALA A 45 -5.06 4.41 -7.04
CA ALA A 45 -5.00 5.85 -7.23
C ALA A 45 -5.65 6.60 -6.06
N TYR A 46 -4.91 7.58 -5.53
CA TYR A 46 -5.36 8.61 -4.60
C TYR A 46 -5.26 9.94 -5.35
N ALA A 47 -6.38 10.66 -5.50
CA ALA A 47 -6.46 11.87 -6.30
C ALA A 47 -5.43 12.91 -5.86
N GLY A 48 -4.67 13.45 -6.82
CA GLY A 48 -3.66 14.48 -6.58
C GLY A 48 -2.34 13.97 -5.99
N VAL A 49 -2.22 12.67 -5.67
CA VAL A 49 -0.99 12.11 -5.07
C VAL A 49 -0.37 11.07 -6.00
N PRO A 50 0.90 11.26 -6.44
CA PRO A 50 1.57 10.33 -7.35
C PRO A 50 1.63 8.90 -6.81
N THR A 51 1.54 7.95 -7.75
CA THR A 51 1.75 6.53 -7.50
C THR A 51 2.91 6.06 -8.35
N SER A 52 4.07 5.84 -7.73
CA SER A 52 5.31 5.65 -8.48
C SER A 52 5.50 4.22 -8.99
N ALA A 53 4.79 3.24 -8.41
CA ALA A 53 5.02 1.82 -8.67
C ALA A 53 6.48 1.41 -8.42
N GLY A 54 7.20 2.10 -7.52
CA GLY A 54 8.62 1.89 -7.29
C GLY A 54 9.55 2.29 -8.46
N SER A 55 9.02 2.98 -9.48
CA SER A 55 9.75 3.37 -10.70
C SER A 55 9.95 4.89 -10.77
N PRO A 56 11.16 5.38 -11.14
CA PRO A 56 11.38 6.80 -11.41
C PRO A 56 10.46 7.36 -12.50
N LEU A 57 9.99 6.52 -13.43
CA LEU A 57 9.12 6.92 -14.54
C LEU A 57 7.80 7.55 -14.08
N LEU A 58 7.27 7.11 -12.93
CA LEU A 58 5.96 7.50 -12.42
C LEU A 58 6.05 8.30 -11.11
N ALA A 59 7.25 8.67 -10.67
CA ALA A 59 7.52 9.23 -9.34
C ALA A 59 6.66 10.46 -9.01
N ASP A 60 6.39 11.28 -10.02
CA ASP A 60 5.75 12.61 -9.88
C ASP A 60 4.50 12.77 -10.74
N ILE A 61 3.90 11.66 -11.21
CA ILE A 61 2.69 11.69 -12.05
C ILE A 61 1.46 11.37 -11.19
N PRO A 62 0.68 12.37 -10.75
CA PRO A 62 -0.55 12.14 -10.01
C PRO A 62 -1.72 11.77 -10.92
N GLU A 63 -2.67 11.05 -10.34
CA GLU A 63 -3.96 10.80 -10.96
C GLU A 63 -4.97 11.88 -10.56
N PRO A 64 -5.85 12.35 -11.47
CA PRO A 64 -6.79 13.43 -11.16
C PRO A 64 -7.97 12.97 -10.31
N VAL A 65 -8.20 11.65 -10.22
CA VAL A 65 -9.35 11.07 -9.52
C VAL A 65 -8.92 9.87 -8.68
N ASP A 66 -9.66 9.63 -7.61
CA ASP A 66 -9.53 8.42 -6.81
C ASP A 66 -9.89 7.19 -7.65
N SER A 67 -9.24 6.07 -7.36
CA SER A 67 -9.79 4.77 -7.72
C SER A 67 -11.10 4.50 -6.95
N GLU A 68 -11.97 3.65 -7.47
CA GLU A 68 -13.20 3.27 -6.75
C GLU A 68 -12.89 2.64 -5.39
N LEU A 69 -11.78 1.88 -5.29
CA LEU A 69 -11.35 1.31 -4.03
C LEU A 69 -10.92 2.39 -3.02
N MET A 70 -10.17 3.40 -3.46
CA MET A 70 -9.81 4.52 -2.59
C MET A 70 -11.06 5.30 -2.15
N ALA A 71 -12.00 5.55 -3.06
CA ALA A 71 -13.28 6.18 -2.73
C ALA A 71 -14.06 5.37 -1.67
N ARG A 72 -14.05 4.04 -1.74
CA ARG A 72 -14.62 3.16 -0.71
C ARG A 72 -13.89 3.28 0.62
N TYR A 73 -12.56 3.34 0.63
CA TYR A 73 -11.79 3.54 1.86
C TYR A 73 -12.11 4.87 2.54
N ARG A 74 -12.26 5.96 1.76
CA ARG A 74 -12.73 7.25 2.29
C ARG A 74 -14.13 7.16 2.88
N ARG A 75 -15.09 6.58 2.14
CA ARG A 75 -16.47 6.38 2.64
C ARG A 75 -16.52 5.52 3.90
N ALA A 76 -15.56 4.62 4.06
CA ALA A 76 -15.45 3.79 5.25
C ALA A 76 -14.85 4.51 6.47
N GLY A 77 -14.28 5.71 6.29
CA GLY A 77 -13.69 6.53 7.34
C GLY A 77 -12.21 6.25 7.64
N LEU A 78 -11.52 5.50 6.77
CA LEU A 78 -10.08 5.21 6.93
C LEU A 78 -9.25 6.49 6.79
N VAL A 79 -8.24 6.63 7.65
CA VAL A 79 -7.31 7.77 7.66
C VAL A 79 -5.99 7.36 7.01
N THR A 80 -5.82 7.68 5.72
CA THR A 80 -4.63 7.32 4.95
C THR A 80 -3.43 8.17 5.35
N LEU A 81 -2.43 7.55 6.00
CA LEU A 81 -1.23 8.22 6.50
C LEU A 81 -0.10 8.35 5.45
N GLY A 82 -0.21 7.63 4.33
CA GLY A 82 0.86 7.60 3.33
C GLY A 82 0.81 6.41 2.38
N LYS A 83 1.84 6.36 1.53
CA LYS A 83 2.07 5.25 0.59
C LYS A 83 3.22 4.35 1.01
N THR A 84 3.09 3.05 0.80
CA THR A 84 4.09 2.05 1.19
C THR A 84 4.98 1.61 0.04
N ASN A 85 6.21 1.22 0.38
CA ASN A 85 7.22 0.72 -0.55
C ASN A 85 6.76 -0.56 -1.27
N THR A 86 7.21 -0.73 -2.52
CA THR A 86 6.97 -1.88 -3.41
C THR A 86 8.16 -2.02 -4.36
N CYS A 87 8.45 -3.24 -4.84
CA CYS A 87 9.39 -3.36 -5.96
C CYS A 87 8.84 -2.71 -7.22
N GLU A 88 9.74 -2.40 -8.16
CA GLU A 88 9.41 -1.74 -9.41
C GLU A 88 8.37 -2.53 -10.20
N PHE A 89 7.26 -1.85 -10.54
CA PHE A 89 6.06 -2.38 -11.18
C PHE A 89 5.43 -3.61 -10.51
N GLY A 90 5.79 -3.87 -9.25
CA GLY A 90 5.23 -4.99 -8.49
C GLY A 90 5.66 -6.37 -8.99
N THR A 91 6.76 -6.46 -9.74
CA THR A 91 7.18 -7.64 -10.52
C THR A 91 7.98 -8.70 -9.74
N LEU A 92 8.42 -8.41 -8.52
CA LEU A 92 9.29 -9.26 -7.72
C LEU A 92 8.66 -9.71 -6.39
N GLY A 93 9.13 -10.85 -5.89
CA GLY A 93 8.77 -11.40 -4.57
C GLY A 93 9.52 -10.77 -3.39
N THR A 94 10.29 -9.71 -3.64
CA THR A 94 11.02 -8.90 -2.66
C THR A 94 10.70 -7.41 -2.88
N THR A 95 11.10 -6.53 -1.96
CA THR A 95 10.83 -5.08 -2.05
C THR A 95 12.12 -4.29 -1.96
N GLU A 96 12.76 -4.07 -3.11
CA GLU A 96 14.03 -3.35 -3.23
C GLU A 96 14.13 -2.49 -4.50
N PRO A 97 13.16 -1.57 -4.72
CA PRO A 97 13.24 -0.67 -5.88
C PRO A 97 14.48 0.24 -5.79
N ILE A 98 15.07 0.57 -6.94
CA ILE A 98 16.16 1.55 -7.00
C ILE A 98 15.72 2.92 -6.45
N LEU A 99 14.47 3.31 -6.73
CA LEU A 99 13.94 4.63 -6.41
C LEU A 99 13.93 4.96 -4.89
N PHE A 100 13.58 3.98 -4.05
CA PHE A 100 13.45 4.20 -2.60
C PHE A 100 14.35 3.31 -1.75
N GLY A 101 15.06 2.35 -2.36
CA GLY A 101 15.84 1.36 -1.65
C GLY A 101 15.01 0.25 -0.98
N PRO A 102 15.69 -0.70 -0.31
CA PRO A 102 15.05 -1.90 0.23
C PRO A 102 14.13 -1.61 1.39
N CYS A 103 12.96 -2.27 1.41
CA CYS A 103 12.12 -2.42 2.59
C CYS A 103 12.59 -3.67 3.37
N ARG A 104 12.92 -3.47 4.64
CA ARG A 104 13.51 -4.48 5.51
C ARG A 104 12.44 -5.17 6.35
N ASN A 105 12.69 -6.42 6.71
CA ASN A 105 11.80 -7.18 7.57
C ASN A 105 11.90 -6.67 9.03
N PRO A 106 10.78 -6.32 9.69
CA PRO A 106 10.81 -5.85 11.07
C PRO A 106 11.24 -6.91 12.09
N TRP A 107 11.22 -8.20 11.74
CA TRP A 107 11.74 -9.28 12.58
C TRP A 107 13.25 -9.44 12.50
N ASP A 108 13.86 -9.05 11.37
CA ASP A 108 15.30 -9.09 11.12
C ASP A 108 15.65 -8.12 9.98
N LEU A 109 16.31 -7.01 10.32
CA LEU A 109 16.61 -5.93 9.38
C LEU A 109 17.60 -6.34 8.27
N GLN A 110 18.22 -7.52 8.35
CA GLN A 110 19.06 -8.07 7.28
C GLN A 110 18.26 -8.88 6.25
N ARG A 111 16.95 -9.06 6.45
CA ARG A 111 16.08 -9.83 5.56
C ARG A 111 15.09 -8.97 4.79
N SER A 112 14.63 -9.52 3.66
CA SER A 112 13.54 -8.93 2.89
C SER A 112 12.21 -9.03 3.64
N SER A 113 11.37 -8.00 3.52
CA SER A 113 9.97 -8.05 3.94
C SER A 113 9.09 -8.91 3.01
N GLY A 114 9.67 -9.52 1.97
CA GLY A 114 8.92 -10.10 0.86
C GLY A 114 8.35 -9.02 -0.07
N GLY A 115 7.55 -9.45 -1.04
CA GLY A 115 7.06 -8.55 -2.07
C GLY A 115 5.96 -9.16 -2.96
N SER A 116 5.30 -8.34 -3.77
CA SER A 116 5.63 -6.91 -3.95
C SER A 116 5.04 -5.97 -2.89
N SER A 117 4.13 -6.43 -2.01
CA SER A 117 3.54 -5.58 -0.94
C SER A 117 4.37 -5.55 0.35
N GLY A 118 5.70 -5.50 0.22
CA GLY A 118 6.61 -5.59 1.37
C GLY A 118 6.46 -4.43 2.34
N GLY A 119 6.31 -3.19 1.84
CA GLY A 119 6.08 -2.03 2.69
C GLY A 119 4.79 -2.13 3.51
N SER A 120 3.70 -2.61 2.92
CA SER A 120 2.43 -2.84 3.61
C SER A 120 2.59 -3.83 4.76
N ALA A 121 3.19 -4.99 4.49
CA ALA A 121 3.37 -6.03 5.50
C ALA A 121 4.35 -5.59 6.59
N ALA A 122 5.46 -4.97 6.24
CA ALA A 122 6.45 -4.47 7.21
C ALA A 122 5.85 -3.40 8.12
N ALA A 123 5.04 -2.47 7.58
CA ALA A 123 4.37 -1.44 8.38
C ALA A 123 3.39 -2.03 9.40
N VAL A 124 2.58 -3.02 9.00
CA VAL A 124 1.63 -3.69 9.90
C VAL A 124 2.37 -4.51 10.97
N ALA A 125 3.35 -5.31 10.57
CA ALA A 125 4.13 -6.12 11.51
C ALA A 125 4.93 -5.27 12.52
N ALA A 126 5.45 -4.11 12.09
CA ALA A 126 6.09 -3.12 12.95
C ALA A 126 5.11 -2.30 13.81
N ARG A 127 3.80 -2.56 13.71
CA ARG A 127 2.72 -1.85 14.41
C ARG A 127 2.69 -0.35 14.13
N MET A 128 3.10 0.05 12.91
CA MET A 128 2.97 1.43 12.43
C MET A 128 1.49 1.77 12.18
N VAL A 129 0.76 0.83 11.59
CA VAL A 129 -0.69 0.85 11.39
C VAL A 129 -1.29 -0.53 11.70
N PRO A 130 -2.58 -0.64 12.06
CA PRO A 130 -3.24 -1.91 12.32
C PRO A 130 -3.56 -2.70 11.03
N VAL A 131 -3.73 -2.02 9.90
CA VAL A 131 -4.07 -2.61 8.61
C VAL A 131 -3.53 -1.73 7.48
N ALA A 132 -3.13 -2.34 6.37
CA ALA A 132 -2.63 -1.64 5.19
C ALA A 132 -3.13 -2.33 3.93
N HIS A 133 -3.36 -1.55 2.87
CA HIS A 133 -3.70 -2.05 1.56
C HIS A 133 -2.47 -2.67 0.85
N ALA A 134 -2.73 -3.67 0.03
CA ALA A 134 -1.80 -4.46 -0.74
C ALA A 134 -2.49 -5.02 -2.01
N ASN A 135 -1.72 -5.58 -2.94
CA ASN A 135 -2.26 -6.29 -4.10
C ASN A 135 -1.44 -7.50 -4.48
N ASP A 136 -2.10 -8.47 -5.13
CA ASP A 136 -1.58 -9.80 -5.39
C ASP A 136 -2.02 -10.31 -6.75
N GLY A 137 -1.06 -10.37 -7.68
CA GLY A 137 -1.20 -11.13 -8.93
C GLY A 137 -0.65 -12.56 -8.79
N ALA A 138 0.56 -12.71 -8.24
CA ALA A 138 1.29 -13.98 -8.19
C ALA A 138 1.78 -14.36 -6.77
N GLY A 139 1.24 -13.76 -5.72
CA GLY A 139 1.66 -13.96 -4.33
C GLY A 139 1.93 -12.66 -3.58
N SER A 140 1.76 -11.49 -4.20
CA SER A 140 2.25 -10.23 -3.64
C SER A 140 1.54 -9.73 -2.38
N ILE A 141 0.46 -10.37 -1.92
CA ILE A 141 -0.07 -10.21 -0.55
C ILE A 141 0.45 -11.35 0.34
N ARG A 142 0.34 -12.59 -0.16
CA ARG A 142 0.61 -13.81 0.63
C ARG A 142 2.08 -14.00 1.00
N ILE A 143 3.00 -13.68 0.08
CA ILE A 143 4.45 -13.76 0.28
C ILE A 143 4.90 -12.81 1.40
N PRO A 144 4.66 -11.47 1.30
CA PRO A 144 5.10 -10.57 2.36
C PRO A 144 4.34 -10.79 3.68
N ALA A 145 3.08 -11.25 3.64
CA ALA A 145 2.37 -11.68 4.85
C ALA A 145 3.08 -12.84 5.56
N SER A 146 3.50 -13.87 4.81
CA SER A 146 4.31 -14.98 5.33
C SER A 146 5.64 -14.51 5.91
N CYS A 147 6.39 -13.70 5.15
CA CYS A 147 7.69 -13.16 5.58
C CYS A 147 7.60 -12.29 6.84
N CYS A 148 6.50 -11.54 7.00
CA CYS A 148 6.32 -10.61 8.12
C CYS A 148 5.43 -11.18 9.25
N GLY A 149 5.02 -12.45 9.19
CA GLY A 149 4.24 -13.09 10.25
C GLY A 149 2.81 -12.53 10.40
N LEU A 150 2.14 -12.28 9.28
CA LEU A 150 0.80 -11.68 9.23
C LEU A 150 -0.21 -12.57 8.50
N PHE A 151 -1.48 -12.26 8.71
CA PHE A 151 -2.55 -12.68 7.81
C PHE A 151 -2.63 -11.73 6.62
N GLY A 152 -2.74 -12.27 5.40
CA GLY A 152 -2.98 -11.50 4.18
C GLY A 152 -3.92 -12.26 3.26
N LEU A 153 -4.98 -11.59 2.79
CA LEU A 153 -6.02 -12.23 1.99
C LEU A 153 -5.94 -11.77 0.54
N LYS A 154 -5.86 -12.71 -0.40
CA LYS A 154 -6.12 -12.44 -1.82
C LYS A 154 -7.54 -12.90 -2.18
N PRO A 155 -8.51 -11.98 -2.36
CA PRO A 155 -9.85 -12.32 -2.82
C PRO A 155 -9.86 -13.05 -4.16
N SER A 156 -11.04 -13.57 -4.53
CA SER A 156 -11.30 -14.00 -5.89
C SER A 156 -11.14 -12.83 -6.87
N LYS A 157 -10.61 -13.12 -8.06
CA LYS A 157 -10.49 -12.17 -9.16
C LYS A 157 -11.84 -11.46 -9.40
N GLY A 158 -11.79 -10.16 -9.68
CA GLY A 158 -12.98 -9.34 -9.97
C GLY A 158 -13.84 -8.98 -8.76
N ARG A 159 -13.52 -9.48 -7.55
CA ARG A 159 -14.23 -9.09 -6.33
C ARG A 159 -14.01 -7.61 -5.99
N ILE A 160 -12.81 -7.10 -6.26
CA ILE A 160 -12.41 -5.72 -5.99
C ILE A 160 -12.26 -4.97 -7.30
N SER A 161 -12.83 -3.76 -7.35
CA SER A 161 -12.91 -2.95 -8.56
C SER A 161 -11.58 -2.27 -8.87
N TYR A 162 -11.21 -2.31 -10.14
CA TYR A 162 -10.06 -1.60 -10.73
C TYR A 162 -10.46 -0.29 -11.42
N ALA A 163 -11.73 0.11 -11.33
CA ALA A 163 -12.24 1.34 -11.91
C ALA A 163 -11.57 2.60 -11.28
N PRO A 164 -11.47 3.70 -12.03
CA PRO A 164 -11.99 3.88 -13.39
C PRO A 164 -11.03 3.44 -14.50
N LYS A 165 -9.75 3.20 -14.21
CA LYS A 165 -8.71 3.07 -15.23
C LYS A 165 -8.30 1.65 -15.59
N PHE A 166 -8.23 0.75 -14.62
CA PHE A 166 -7.47 -0.48 -14.80
C PHE A 166 -8.25 -1.67 -15.36
N GLY A 167 -9.56 -1.57 -15.62
CA GLY A 167 -10.32 -2.65 -16.27
C GLY A 167 -10.02 -4.05 -15.71
N GLU A 168 -9.68 -5.02 -16.56
CA GLU A 168 -9.17 -6.35 -16.15
C GLU A 168 -7.64 -6.40 -15.93
N GLY A 169 -6.91 -5.29 -15.96
CA GLY A 169 -5.52 -5.21 -16.37
C GLY A 169 -4.46 -4.87 -15.31
N SER A 170 -4.37 -5.59 -14.20
CA SER A 170 -3.08 -5.72 -13.51
C SER A 170 -2.51 -7.13 -13.73
N VAL A 171 -1.22 -7.21 -14.06
CA VAL A 171 -0.41 -8.39 -14.47
C VAL A 171 -1.29 -9.55 -14.96
N GLY A 172 -1.63 -9.60 -16.25
CA GLY A 172 -2.33 -10.75 -16.85
C GLY A 172 -3.74 -11.02 -16.33
N ALA A 173 -4.42 -10.02 -15.76
CA ALA A 173 -5.76 -10.16 -15.20
C ALA A 173 -5.87 -11.13 -14.02
N ILE A 174 -4.78 -11.35 -13.27
CA ILE A 174 -4.80 -12.17 -12.04
C ILE A 174 -4.69 -11.35 -10.76
N GLY A 175 -4.48 -10.03 -10.88
CA GLY A 175 -4.40 -9.13 -9.74
C GLY A 175 -5.69 -9.05 -8.92
N ALA A 176 -5.53 -9.03 -7.61
CA ALA A 176 -6.55 -8.61 -6.66
C ALA A 176 -5.96 -7.63 -5.64
N GLU A 177 -6.61 -6.48 -5.45
CA GLU A 177 -6.36 -5.56 -4.35
C GLU A 177 -7.03 -6.08 -3.06
N HIS A 178 -6.38 -5.97 -1.90
CA HIS A 178 -6.97 -6.22 -0.58
C HIS A 178 -6.06 -5.68 0.54
N CYS A 179 -6.37 -5.97 1.81
CA CYS A 179 -5.45 -5.87 2.94
C CYS A 179 -4.78 -7.23 3.24
#